data_AF-A0A132AKU8-F1
#
_entry.id   AF-A0A132AKU8-F1
#
_cell.length_a   1.000
_cell.length_b   1.000
_cell.length_c   1.000
_cell.angle_alpha   90.00
_cell.angle_beta   90.00
_cell.angle_gamma   90.00
#
_symmetry.space_group_name_H-M   'P 1'
#
loop_
_entity.id
_entity.type
_entity.pdbx_description
1 polymer ?
#
loop_
_entity_poly.entity_id
_entity_poly.type
_entity_poly.pdbx_seq_one_letter_code
_entity_poly.pdbx_strand_id
1 'polypeptide(L)'
;MNTLMKNRLPAPPYPHPTGCPQAPDNWPRLMAEQSGTSVSDYSCTAQTSAQAAVKLEQAIAEHAIGPATETVVVAVGFNDFGPYGLADGVNITDFGAVETHYVDVMHRLVDRVRAVAPAARVVIAGTPAIGSAGAVCVVNVIPGHPGGLPIPVENWEQANQHMQSRAAAETGAQFLDLREASAGHDTCTPVDSERFISGVVDTTSPAWHMWIHPTAAGTRFIADQVGKAV
;
A
#
# COMPACT_ATOMS: atom_id res chain seq x y z
N MET A 1 -17.43 -6.95 -11.85
CA MET A 1 -18.37 -6.16 -11.03
C MET A 1 -17.54 -5.33 -10.07
N ASN A 2 -17.24 -4.08 -10.43
CA ASN A 2 -16.44 -3.15 -9.61
C ASN A 2 -17.37 -2.27 -8.77
N THR A 3 -17.85 -2.79 -7.65
CA THR A 3 -18.55 -1.97 -6.67
C THR A 3 -17.78 -2.06 -5.37
N LEU A 4 -16.78 -1.19 -5.23
CA LEU A 4 -16.13 -0.96 -3.95
C LEU A 4 -17.14 -0.22 -3.06
N MET A 5 -17.29 -0.68 -1.82
CA MET A 5 -18.29 -0.15 -0.89
C MET A 5 -17.65 0.94 -0.05
N LYS A 6 -18.23 2.15 -0.03
CA LYS A 6 -17.93 3.15 0.99
C LYS A 6 -19.02 3.07 2.05
N ASN A 7 -18.69 2.66 3.27
CA ASN A 7 -19.66 2.51 4.37
C ASN A 7 -20.91 1.66 4.01
N ARG A 8 -20.76 0.58 3.24
CA ARG A 8 -21.87 -0.27 2.73
C ARG A 8 -22.89 0.45 1.82
N LEU A 9 -22.58 1.67 1.35
CA LEU A 9 -23.33 2.35 0.30
C LEU A 9 -22.61 2.16 -1.05
N PRO A 10 -23.34 2.15 -2.17
CA PRO A 10 -22.72 2.16 -3.49
C PRO A 10 -21.81 3.39 -3.57
N ALA A 11 -20.50 3.16 -3.63
CA ALA A 11 -19.59 4.25 -3.87
C ALA A 11 -19.87 4.82 -5.28
N PRO A 12 -19.73 6.14 -5.50
CA PRO A 12 -19.76 6.68 -6.85
C PRO A 12 -18.77 5.91 -7.74
N PRO A 13 -19.03 5.77 -9.05
CA PRO A 13 -18.12 5.04 -9.94
C PRO A 13 -16.71 5.62 -9.81
N TYR A 14 -15.75 4.75 -9.51
CA TYR A 14 -14.36 5.17 -9.35
C TYR A 14 -13.76 5.50 -10.72
N PRO A 15 -13.00 6.61 -10.83
CA PRO A 15 -12.27 6.91 -12.04
C PRO A 15 -11.25 5.81 -12.36
N HIS A 16 -11.00 5.61 -13.66
CA HIS A 16 -10.06 4.62 -14.20
C HIS A 16 -8.92 5.28 -15.00
N PRO A 17 -8.17 6.25 -14.44
CA PRO A 17 -7.26 7.08 -15.22
C PRO A 17 -6.12 6.27 -15.87
N THR A 18 -5.75 5.13 -15.28
CA THR A 18 -4.68 4.24 -15.76
C THR A 18 -5.19 2.82 -16.01
N GLY A 19 -6.49 2.67 -16.31
CA GLY A 19 -7.15 1.38 -16.55
C GLY A 19 -7.61 0.64 -15.30
N CYS A 20 -7.35 1.17 -14.10
CA CYS A 20 -7.76 0.58 -12.82
C CYS A 20 -8.63 1.54 -12.00
N PRO A 21 -9.64 1.04 -11.26
CA PRO A 21 -10.44 1.89 -10.40
C PRO A 21 -9.58 2.45 -9.27
N GLN A 22 -9.59 3.77 -9.10
CA GLN A 22 -8.92 4.48 -8.01
C GLN A 22 -9.95 5.27 -7.22
N ALA A 23 -9.92 5.16 -5.89
CA ALA A 23 -10.77 6.00 -5.06
C ALA A 23 -10.39 7.48 -5.26
N PRO A 24 -11.37 8.41 -5.37
CA PRO A 24 -11.08 9.83 -5.56
C PRO A 24 -10.35 10.45 -4.36
N ASP A 25 -10.51 9.85 -3.19
CA ASP A 25 -9.92 10.20 -1.90
C ASP A 25 -8.84 9.18 -1.49
N ASN A 26 -8.07 8.63 -2.44
CA ASN A 26 -6.89 7.81 -2.13
C ASN A 26 -5.70 8.67 -1.66
N TRP A 27 -4.71 8.05 -1.01
CA TRP A 27 -3.60 8.79 -0.40
C TRP A 27 -2.74 9.61 -1.38
N PRO A 28 -2.50 9.19 -2.65
CA PRO A 28 -1.72 10.00 -3.59
C PRO A 28 -2.42 11.32 -3.93
N ARG A 29 -3.74 11.30 -4.16
CA ARG A 29 -4.52 12.50 -4.46
C ARG A 29 -4.66 13.41 -3.26
N LEU A 30 -4.90 12.82 -2.09
CA LEU A 30 -4.95 13.60 -0.86
C LEU A 30 -3.61 14.29 -0.59
N MET A 31 -2.49 13.59 -0.76
CA MET A 31 -1.16 14.17 -0.63
C MET A 31 -0.94 15.30 -1.64
N ALA A 32 -1.36 15.11 -2.91
CA ALA A 32 -1.29 16.14 -3.94
C ALA A 32 -2.08 17.41 -3.55
N GLU A 33 -3.30 17.23 -3.04
CA GLU A 33 -4.15 18.33 -2.57
C GLU A 33 -3.55 19.07 -1.37
N GLN A 34 -2.95 18.34 -0.41
CA GLN A 34 -2.34 18.92 0.78
C GLN A 34 -1.05 19.70 0.49
N SER A 35 -0.21 19.17 -0.42
CA SER A 35 1.13 19.71 -0.70
C SER A 35 1.17 20.67 -1.88
N GLY A 36 0.17 20.62 -2.77
CA GLY A 36 0.21 21.29 -4.07
C GLY A 36 1.12 20.60 -5.09
N THR A 37 1.68 19.42 -4.76
CA THR A 37 2.55 18.65 -5.66
C THR A 37 1.74 18.00 -6.77
N SER A 38 2.25 18.05 -8.01
CA SER A 38 1.68 17.31 -9.12
C SER A 38 1.95 15.81 -8.97
N VAL A 39 0.90 14.99 -8.98
CA VAL A 39 1.01 13.53 -8.83
C VAL A 39 0.45 12.83 -10.06
N SER A 40 1.26 11.96 -10.67
CA SER A 40 0.80 10.99 -11.66
C SER A 40 0.60 9.63 -10.96
N ASP A 41 -0.67 9.25 -10.74
CA ASP A 41 -1.04 8.07 -9.95
C ASP A 41 -1.30 6.84 -10.84
N TYR A 42 -0.31 5.93 -10.88
CA TYR A 42 -0.40 4.63 -11.57
C TYR A 42 -0.79 3.47 -10.66
N SER A 43 -1.23 3.76 -9.42
CA SER A 43 -1.66 2.73 -8.48
C SER A 43 -2.85 1.93 -9.02
N CYS A 44 -2.87 0.65 -8.70
CA CYS A 44 -3.97 -0.23 -9.06
C CYS A 44 -4.14 -1.29 -7.97
N THR A 45 -5.39 -1.66 -7.72
CA THR A 45 -5.72 -2.72 -6.76
C THR A 45 -5.08 -4.05 -7.17
N ALA A 46 -4.75 -4.88 -6.18
CA ALA A 46 -4.29 -6.26 -6.40
C ALA A 46 -2.98 -6.42 -7.21
N GLN A 47 -2.07 -5.45 -7.14
CA GLN A 47 -0.76 -5.52 -7.80
C GLN A 47 0.35 -6.02 -6.88
N THR A 48 1.23 -6.87 -7.41
CA THR A 48 2.52 -7.28 -6.84
C THR A 48 3.64 -6.32 -7.28
N SER A 49 4.87 -6.57 -6.80
CA SER A 49 6.07 -5.91 -7.34
C SER A 49 6.22 -6.08 -8.86
N ALA A 50 5.91 -7.26 -9.41
CA ALA A 50 6.00 -7.52 -10.84
C ALA A 50 5.03 -6.63 -11.65
N GLN A 51 3.80 -6.44 -11.19
CA GLN A 51 2.88 -5.51 -11.86
C GLN A 51 3.23 -4.04 -11.63
N ALA A 52 3.94 -3.68 -10.55
CA ALA A 52 4.48 -2.33 -10.40
C ALA A 52 5.50 -2.01 -11.52
N ALA A 53 6.33 -2.97 -11.92
CA ALA A 53 7.25 -2.79 -13.06
C ALA A 53 6.48 -2.57 -14.38
N VAL A 54 5.36 -3.26 -14.58
CA VAL A 54 4.48 -3.02 -15.75
C VAL A 54 3.88 -1.62 -15.72
N LYS A 55 3.46 -1.14 -14.55
CA LYS A 55 2.94 0.23 -14.38
C LYS A 55 4.00 1.30 -14.59
N LEU A 56 5.25 1.03 -14.22
CA LEU A 56 6.37 1.91 -14.55
C LEU A 56 6.55 2.04 -16.06
N GLU A 57 6.53 0.95 -16.82
CA GLU A 57 6.63 1.02 -18.29
C GLU A 57 5.44 1.76 -18.91
N GLN A 58 4.23 1.60 -18.36
CA GLN A 58 3.06 2.39 -18.77
C GLN A 58 3.30 3.89 -18.54
N ALA A 59 3.77 4.29 -17.36
CA ALA A 59 4.08 5.68 -17.04
C ALA A 59 5.16 6.27 -17.94
N ILE A 60 6.17 5.47 -18.33
CA ILE A 60 7.22 5.87 -19.27
C ILE A 60 6.63 6.09 -20.66
N ALA A 61 5.80 5.16 -21.15
CA ALA A 61 5.17 5.24 -22.47
C ALA A 61 4.21 6.44 -22.59
N GLU A 62 3.57 6.82 -21.50
CA GLU A 62 2.66 7.97 -21.42
C GLU A 62 3.38 9.30 -21.08
N HIS A 63 4.71 9.28 -20.97
CA HIS A 63 5.55 10.44 -20.60
C HIS A 63 5.20 11.08 -19.24
N ALA A 64 4.66 10.29 -18.32
CA ALA A 64 4.33 10.74 -16.97
C ALA A 64 5.52 10.75 -16.00
N ILE A 65 6.61 10.06 -16.38
CA ILE A 65 7.90 10.06 -15.69
C ILE A 65 8.99 10.52 -16.66
N GLY A 66 9.94 11.30 -16.17
CA GLY A 66 11.08 11.78 -16.97
C GLY A 66 12.10 12.55 -16.14
N PRO A 67 13.01 13.31 -16.80
CA PRO A 67 14.11 14.01 -16.11
C PRO A 67 13.68 15.04 -15.06
N ALA A 68 12.44 15.54 -15.14
CA ALA A 68 11.87 16.48 -14.17
C ALA A 68 11.17 15.79 -12.98
N THR A 69 11.04 14.46 -12.99
CA THR A 69 10.44 13.73 -11.87
C THR A 69 11.36 13.80 -10.66
N GLU A 70 10.83 14.28 -9.52
CA GLU A 70 11.60 14.45 -8.29
C GLU A 70 11.56 13.20 -7.40
N THR A 71 10.41 12.51 -7.34
CA THR A 71 10.23 11.33 -6.49
C THR A 71 9.32 10.30 -7.17
N VAL A 72 9.67 9.02 -7.05
CA VAL A 72 8.82 7.88 -7.39
C VAL A 72 8.54 7.09 -6.12
N VAL A 73 7.27 6.97 -5.75
CA VAL A 73 6.83 6.20 -4.59
C VAL A 73 6.26 4.86 -5.05
N VAL A 74 6.80 3.77 -4.52
CA VAL A 74 6.39 2.39 -4.84
C VAL A 74 5.78 1.76 -3.59
N ALA A 75 4.48 1.48 -3.63
CA ALA A 75 3.71 0.95 -2.49
C ALA A 75 3.12 -0.44 -2.82
N VAL A 76 3.99 -1.45 -2.89
CA VAL A 76 3.65 -2.86 -3.19
C VAL A 76 4.44 -3.81 -2.29
N GLY A 77 3.98 -5.06 -2.18
CA GLY A 77 4.66 -6.12 -1.44
C GLY A 77 3.70 -7.16 -0.84
N PHE A 78 2.62 -6.74 -0.19
CA PHE A 78 1.74 -7.69 0.51
C PHE A 78 1.05 -8.68 -0.44
N ASN A 79 0.72 -8.25 -1.66
CA ASN A 79 0.11 -9.12 -2.68
C ASN A 79 1.08 -10.16 -3.24
N ASP A 80 2.40 -9.96 -3.09
CA ASP A 80 3.44 -10.91 -3.49
C ASP A 80 3.37 -12.21 -2.66
N PHE A 81 2.80 -12.16 -1.45
CA PHE A 81 2.52 -13.35 -0.62
C PHE A 81 1.19 -14.03 -0.97
N GLY A 82 0.41 -13.46 -1.90
CA GLY A 82 -0.97 -13.87 -2.17
C GLY A 82 -1.17 -14.58 -3.51
N PRO A 83 -2.43 -14.78 -3.92
CA PRO A 83 -2.77 -15.39 -5.21
C PRO A 83 -2.13 -14.70 -6.43
N TYR A 84 -1.83 -13.40 -6.33
CA TYR A 84 -1.17 -12.64 -7.39
C TYR A 84 0.32 -12.97 -7.50
N GLY A 85 1.04 -13.09 -6.38
CA GLY A 85 2.41 -13.61 -6.38
C GLY A 85 2.48 -15.05 -6.89
N LEU A 86 1.49 -15.89 -6.57
CA LEU A 86 1.38 -17.23 -7.14
C LEU A 86 1.20 -17.19 -8.67
N ALA A 87 0.39 -16.25 -9.18
CA ALA A 87 0.22 -16.03 -10.61
C ALA A 87 1.50 -15.54 -11.31
N ASP A 88 2.38 -14.86 -10.56
CA ASP A 88 3.73 -14.48 -11.00
C ASP A 88 4.75 -15.64 -10.95
N GLY A 89 4.30 -16.84 -10.54
CA GLY A 89 5.13 -18.05 -10.47
C GLY A 89 5.95 -18.17 -9.18
N VAL A 90 5.64 -17.38 -8.15
CA VAL A 90 6.35 -17.39 -6.87
C VAL A 90 5.82 -18.51 -5.97
N ASN A 91 6.71 -19.21 -5.26
CA ASN A 91 6.30 -20.10 -4.17
C ASN A 91 5.88 -19.28 -2.94
N ILE A 92 4.61 -18.86 -2.89
CA ILE A 92 4.08 -18.00 -1.82
C ILE A 92 4.06 -18.62 -0.43
N THR A 93 4.30 -19.93 -0.31
CA THR A 93 4.40 -20.62 0.99
C THR A 93 5.80 -20.56 1.59
N ASP A 94 6.79 -20.11 0.81
CA ASP A 94 8.16 -19.89 1.23
C ASP A 94 8.43 -18.38 1.24
N PHE A 95 8.52 -17.79 2.44
CA PHE A 95 8.76 -16.36 2.59
C PHE A 95 10.11 -15.93 2.00
N GLY A 96 11.12 -16.80 2.01
CA GLY A 96 12.42 -16.51 1.40
C GLY A 96 12.33 -16.44 -0.13
N ALA A 97 11.46 -17.25 -0.74
CA ALA A 97 11.19 -17.19 -2.18
C ALA A 97 10.46 -15.90 -2.55
N VAL A 98 9.46 -15.48 -1.76
CA VAL A 98 8.75 -14.20 -1.97
C VAL A 98 9.69 -13.01 -1.81
N GLU A 99 10.51 -13.01 -0.76
CA GLU A 99 11.51 -11.97 -0.51
C GLU A 99 12.51 -11.86 -1.67
N THR A 100 13.09 -12.98 -2.11
CA THR A 100 14.07 -13.00 -3.20
C THR A 100 13.44 -12.45 -4.48
N HIS A 101 12.22 -12.89 -4.81
CA HIS A 101 11.49 -12.39 -5.98
C HIS A 101 11.24 -10.88 -5.90
N TYR A 102 10.74 -10.40 -4.76
CA TYR A 102 10.46 -8.98 -4.54
C TYR A 102 11.72 -8.13 -4.71
N VAL A 103 12.82 -8.51 -4.04
CA VAL A 103 14.10 -7.79 -4.10
C VAL A 103 14.63 -7.75 -5.54
N ASP A 104 14.61 -8.87 -6.26
CA ASP A 104 15.04 -8.94 -7.67
C ASP A 104 14.22 -8.02 -8.58
N VAL A 105 12.91 -7.98 -8.39
CA VAL A 105 12.03 -7.06 -9.14
C VAL A 105 12.34 -5.61 -8.80
N MET A 106 12.54 -5.29 -7.53
CA MET A 106 12.83 -3.93 -7.08
C MET A 106 14.18 -3.42 -7.57
N HIS A 107 15.21 -4.26 -7.69
CA HIS A 107 16.47 -3.92 -8.37
C HIS A 107 16.20 -3.41 -9.78
N ARG A 108 15.48 -4.20 -10.60
CA ARG A 108 15.15 -3.82 -11.98
C ARG A 108 14.28 -2.57 -12.05
N LEU A 109 13.31 -2.44 -11.15
CA LEU A 109 12.40 -1.29 -11.10
C LEU A 109 13.18 0.00 -10.78
N VAL A 110 14.03 -0.02 -9.74
CA VAL A 110 14.81 1.16 -9.33
C VAL A 110 15.81 1.56 -10.41
N ASP A 111 16.51 0.58 -11.01
CA ASP A 111 17.42 0.83 -12.14
C ASP A 111 16.67 1.46 -13.32
N ARG A 112 15.47 0.96 -13.61
CA ARG A 112 14.64 1.50 -14.69
C ARG A 112 14.16 2.92 -14.40
N VAL A 113 13.77 3.23 -13.17
CA VAL A 113 13.44 4.60 -12.75
C VAL A 113 14.64 5.53 -12.94
N ARG A 114 15.83 5.15 -12.46
CA ARG A 114 17.05 5.95 -12.60
C ARG A 114 17.45 6.19 -14.04
N ALA A 115 17.19 5.24 -14.93
CA ALA A 115 17.47 5.39 -16.35
C ALA A 115 16.62 6.48 -17.02
N VAL A 116 15.36 6.68 -16.57
CA VAL A 116 14.43 7.66 -17.17
C VAL A 116 14.31 8.97 -16.39
N ALA A 117 14.56 8.92 -15.09
CA ALA A 117 14.48 10.01 -14.14
C ALA A 117 15.71 9.98 -13.20
N PRO A 118 16.91 10.34 -13.70
CA PRO A 118 18.17 10.15 -12.97
C PRO A 118 18.30 10.97 -11.69
N ALA A 119 17.53 12.06 -11.55
CA ALA A 119 17.48 12.87 -10.34
C ALA A 119 16.39 12.43 -9.35
N ALA A 120 15.51 11.49 -9.73
CA ALA A 120 14.40 11.09 -8.89
C ALA A 120 14.88 10.28 -7.68
N ARG A 121 14.35 10.60 -6.51
CA ARG A 121 14.41 9.71 -5.35
C ARG A 121 13.41 8.57 -5.55
N VAL A 122 13.77 7.37 -5.14
CA VAL A 122 12.83 6.25 -5.08
C VAL A 122 12.51 5.97 -3.62
N VAL A 123 11.22 5.96 -3.29
CA VAL A 123 10.71 5.63 -1.95
C VAL A 123 9.92 4.34 -2.05
N ILE A 124 10.35 3.31 -1.34
CA ILE A 124 9.58 2.09 -1.11
C ILE A 124 8.73 2.33 0.12
N ALA A 125 7.43 2.50 -0.08
CA ALA A 125 6.48 2.74 1.01
C ALA A 125 6.01 1.41 1.59
N GLY A 126 6.18 1.26 2.91
CA GLY A 126 5.72 0.10 3.66
C GLY A 126 4.20 0.00 3.73
N THR A 127 3.71 -1.04 4.40
CA THR A 127 2.28 -1.21 4.71
C THR A 127 2.03 -0.81 6.17
N PRO A 128 0.95 -0.07 6.48
CA PRO A 128 0.58 0.20 7.88
C PRO A 128 0.32 -1.08 8.67
N ALA A 129 0.37 -0.98 10.01
CA ALA A 129 0.05 -2.09 10.90
C ALA A 129 -1.41 -2.55 10.71
N ILE A 130 -1.61 -3.86 10.60
CA ILE A 130 -2.90 -4.52 10.36
C ILE A 130 -3.37 -5.22 11.63
N GLY A 131 -2.51 -5.98 12.29
CA GLY A 131 -2.83 -6.69 13.53
C GLY A 131 -1.84 -6.36 14.64
N SER A 132 -2.13 -6.91 15.82
CA SER A 132 -1.32 -6.73 17.02
C SER A 132 -1.50 -7.89 17.99
N ALA A 133 -0.44 -8.22 18.71
CA ALA A 133 -0.41 -9.24 19.77
C ALA A 133 -0.96 -10.62 19.36
N GLY A 134 -0.57 -11.13 18.19
CA GLY A 134 -0.99 -12.45 17.69
C GLY A 134 -2.42 -12.49 17.15
N ALA A 135 -3.06 -11.33 16.99
CA ALA A 135 -4.44 -11.22 16.58
C ALA A 135 -4.66 -10.18 15.48
N VAL A 136 -5.76 -10.38 14.76
CA VAL A 136 -6.32 -9.41 13.80
C VAL A 136 -7.80 -9.23 14.08
N CYS A 137 -8.27 -7.99 14.12
CA CYS A 137 -9.65 -7.69 14.50
C CYS A 137 -10.50 -7.39 13.27
N VAL A 138 -11.07 -8.45 12.72
CA VAL A 138 -11.79 -8.42 11.44
C VAL A 138 -13.29 -8.22 11.58
N VAL A 139 -13.84 -8.25 12.80
CA VAL A 139 -15.27 -8.02 13.08
C VAL A 139 -15.42 -6.86 14.07
N ASN A 140 -15.68 -5.66 13.57
CA ASN A 140 -15.76 -4.43 14.36
C ASN A 140 -17.18 -3.83 14.27
N VAL A 141 -18.10 -4.37 15.07
CA VAL A 141 -19.52 -3.99 15.06
C VAL A 141 -20.02 -3.37 16.36
N ILE A 142 -19.22 -3.44 17.42
CA ILE A 142 -19.51 -2.83 18.73
C ILE A 142 -18.48 -1.72 18.95
N PRO A 143 -18.90 -0.45 19.14
CA PRO A 143 -17.97 0.66 19.38
C PRO A 143 -17.05 0.37 20.56
N GLY A 144 -15.74 0.63 20.42
CA GLY A 144 -14.77 0.39 21.51
C GLY A 144 -14.37 -1.08 21.72
N HIS A 145 -15.02 -2.02 21.05
CA HIS A 145 -14.87 -3.46 21.28
C HIS A 145 -14.57 -4.22 19.97
N PRO A 146 -13.33 -4.15 19.47
CA PRO A 146 -12.93 -4.84 18.25
C PRO A 146 -12.94 -6.37 18.42
N GLY A 147 -13.44 -7.08 17.42
CA GLY A 147 -13.59 -8.54 17.42
C GLY A 147 -12.40 -9.22 16.75
N GLY A 148 -11.50 -9.77 17.56
CA GLY A 148 -10.26 -10.44 17.17
C GLY A 148 -10.40 -11.90 16.76
N LEU A 149 -9.56 -12.34 15.83
CA LEU A 149 -9.22 -13.75 15.57
C LEU A 149 -7.73 -13.97 15.87
N PRO A 150 -7.33 -15.12 16.45
CA PRO A 150 -5.95 -15.44 16.79
C PRO A 150 -5.16 -15.85 15.53
N ILE A 151 -4.99 -14.89 14.61
CA ILE A 151 -4.24 -15.04 13.38
C ILE A 151 -3.02 -14.12 13.48
N PRO A 152 -1.79 -14.66 13.49
CA PRO A 152 -0.57 -13.88 13.64
C PRO A 152 -0.21 -13.21 12.31
N VAL A 153 -1.02 -12.24 11.88
CA VAL A 153 -0.79 -11.46 10.65
C VAL A 153 0.56 -10.72 10.71
N GLU A 154 1.06 -10.44 11.91
CA GLU A 154 2.38 -9.88 12.18
C GLU A 154 3.52 -10.64 11.49
N ASN A 155 3.40 -11.95 11.26
CA ASN A 155 4.42 -12.72 10.56
C ASN A 155 4.56 -12.26 9.10
N TRP A 156 3.43 -12.02 8.42
CA TRP A 156 3.42 -11.50 7.06
C TRP A 156 3.81 -10.01 7.04
N GLU A 157 3.38 -9.23 8.03
CA GLU A 157 3.76 -7.82 8.12
C GLU A 157 5.27 -7.65 8.34
N GLN A 158 5.88 -8.50 9.17
CA GLN A 158 7.32 -8.52 9.39
C GLN A 158 8.07 -8.99 8.15
N ALA A 159 7.61 -10.06 7.49
CA ALA A 159 8.23 -10.54 6.25
C ALA A 159 8.14 -9.48 5.14
N ASN A 160 6.99 -8.83 4.98
CA ASN A 160 6.78 -7.75 4.02
C ASN A 160 7.66 -6.53 4.32
N GLN A 161 7.70 -6.06 5.57
CA GLN A 161 8.60 -4.98 5.98
C GLN A 161 10.07 -5.36 5.74
N HIS A 162 10.46 -6.60 6.05
CA HIS A 162 11.81 -7.07 5.87
C HIS A 162 12.25 -7.00 4.39
N MET A 163 11.49 -7.62 3.48
CA MET A 163 11.84 -7.61 2.06
C MET A 163 11.84 -6.20 1.46
N GLN A 164 10.93 -5.33 1.90
CA GLN A 164 10.88 -3.92 1.47
C GLN A 164 12.11 -3.13 1.96
N SER A 165 12.47 -3.28 3.23
CA SER A 165 13.63 -2.62 3.83
C SER A 165 14.94 -3.11 3.20
N ARG A 166 15.04 -4.41 2.91
CA ARG A 166 16.18 -5.03 2.23
C ARG A 166 16.30 -4.52 0.80
N ALA A 167 15.21 -4.52 0.03
CA ALA A 167 15.21 -3.99 -1.34
C ALA A 167 15.65 -2.52 -1.35
N ALA A 168 15.17 -1.70 -0.41
CA ALA A 168 15.58 -0.31 -0.31
C ALA A 168 17.08 -0.18 -0.03
N ALA A 169 17.61 -0.93 0.94
CA ALA A 169 19.02 -0.93 1.30
C ALA A 169 19.92 -1.38 0.13
N GLU A 170 19.54 -2.44 -0.59
CA GLU A 170 20.34 -2.97 -1.69
C GLU A 170 20.29 -2.10 -2.95
N THR A 171 19.17 -1.41 -3.20
CA THR A 171 19.01 -0.53 -4.37
C THR A 171 19.44 0.91 -4.11
N GLY A 172 19.61 1.31 -2.86
CA GLY A 172 19.79 2.71 -2.47
C GLY A 172 18.52 3.55 -2.57
N ALA A 173 17.34 2.93 -2.57
CA ALA A 173 16.07 3.59 -2.38
C ALA A 173 15.84 3.91 -0.89
N GLN A 174 14.91 4.82 -0.59
CA GLN A 174 14.49 5.11 0.78
C GLN A 174 13.37 4.14 1.18
N PHE A 175 13.45 3.56 2.37
CA PHE A 175 12.33 2.80 2.94
C PHE A 175 11.53 3.70 3.88
N LEU A 176 10.22 3.80 3.64
CA LEU A 176 9.29 4.50 4.53
C LEU A 176 8.51 3.45 5.34
N ASP A 177 8.91 3.27 6.59
CA ASP A 177 8.33 2.25 7.47
C ASP A 177 6.97 2.68 8.05
N LEU A 178 5.91 2.35 7.31
CA LEU A 178 4.56 2.66 7.76
C LEU A 178 4.07 1.72 8.87
N ARG A 179 4.64 0.51 9.02
CA ARG A 179 4.19 -0.43 10.05
C ARG A 179 4.55 0.10 11.43
N GLU A 180 5.81 0.49 11.61
CA GLU A 180 6.28 1.06 12.87
C GLU A 180 5.58 2.40 13.16
N ALA A 181 5.48 3.28 12.16
CA ALA A 181 4.88 4.60 12.32
C ALA A 181 3.36 4.57 12.62
N SER A 182 2.67 3.45 12.37
CA SER A 182 1.24 3.26 12.66
C SER A 182 0.97 2.25 13.78
N ALA A 183 1.98 1.88 14.57
CA ALA A 183 1.81 0.99 15.70
C ALA A 183 0.72 1.53 16.66
N GLY A 184 -0.22 0.66 17.04
CA GLY A 184 -1.36 1.03 17.88
C GLY A 184 -2.54 1.67 17.13
N HIS A 185 -2.47 1.75 15.80
CA HIS A 185 -3.55 2.18 14.91
C HIS A 185 -4.03 1.05 13.97
N ASP A 186 -3.78 -0.19 14.35
CA ASP A 186 -4.17 -1.41 13.63
C ASP A 186 -5.67 -1.72 13.77
N THR A 187 -6.12 -2.84 13.18
CA THR A 187 -7.54 -3.25 13.21
C THR A 187 -8.09 -3.47 14.63
N CYS A 188 -7.24 -3.74 15.62
CA CYS A 188 -7.61 -3.98 17.02
C CYS A 188 -7.58 -2.71 17.89
N THR A 189 -7.35 -1.53 17.31
CA THR A 189 -7.40 -0.26 18.06
C THR A 189 -8.79 -0.03 18.64
N PRO A 190 -8.95 0.17 19.97
CA PRO A 190 -10.26 0.35 20.58
C PRO A 190 -10.95 1.65 20.17
N VAL A 191 -10.19 2.72 19.96
CA VAL A 191 -10.76 4.00 19.51
C VAL A 191 -11.11 3.90 18.04
N ASP A 192 -12.40 3.77 17.73
CA ASP A 192 -12.91 3.49 16.38
C ASP A 192 -12.38 4.46 15.30
N SER A 193 -12.25 5.75 15.63
CA SER A 193 -11.75 6.79 14.71
C SER A 193 -10.23 6.74 14.47
N GLU A 194 -9.50 6.00 15.31
CA GLU A 194 -8.05 5.84 15.25
C GLU A 194 -7.63 4.52 14.61
N ARG A 195 -8.58 3.66 14.22
CA ARG A 195 -8.31 2.49 13.35
C ARG A 195 -7.91 2.96 11.96
N PHE A 196 -6.64 2.78 11.60
CA PHE A 196 -6.15 3.11 10.26
C PHE A 196 -6.52 2.04 9.25
N ILE A 197 -6.73 0.79 9.66
CA ILE A 197 -7.15 -0.31 8.79
C ILE A 197 -8.56 -0.77 9.18
N SER A 198 -9.42 -0.97 8.17
CA SER A 198 -10.78 -1.48 8.34
C SER A 198 -10.79 -2.98 8.66
N GLY A 199 -11.83 -3.46 9.33
CA GLY A 199 -12.13 -4.89 9.42
C GLY A 199 -12.72 -5.47 8.12
N VAL A 200 -13.09 -6.75 8.15
CA VAL A 200 -13.90 -7.40 7.08
C VAL A 200 -15.37 -7.06 7.26
N VAL A 201 -15.88 -7.21 8.48
CA VAL A 201 -17.21 -6.77 8.88
C VAL A 201 -17.04 -5.60 9.82
N ASP A 202 -17.07 -4.39 9.26
CA ASP A 202 -16.80 -3.17 10.02
C ASP A 202 -17.95 -2.17 9.88
N THR A 203 -18.56 -1.78 11.00
CA THR A 203 -19.61 -0.75 11.07
C THR A 203 -19.24 0.41 11.97
N THR A 204 -18.01 0.42 12.49
CA THR A 204 -17.57 1.34 13.55
C THR A 204 -16.43 2.21 13.05
N SER A 205 -15.50 1.64 12.26
CA SER A 205 -14.45 2.40 11.59
C SER A 205 -15.05 3.31 10.50
N PRO A 206 -14.72 4.61 10.49
CA PRO A 206 -15.34 5.55 9.57
C PRO A 206 -14.73 5.49 8.17
N ALA A 207 -15.58 5.58 7.14
CA ALA A 207 -15.23 5.97 5.78
C ALA A 207 -14.05 5.18 5.18
N TRP A 208 -14.26 3.90 4.93
CA TRP A 208 -13.33 3.00 4.24
C TRP A 208 -13.94 2.47 2.94
N HIS A 209 -13.10 2.01 2.01
CA HIS A 209 -13.49 1.61 0.64
C HIS A 209 -13.39 0.11 0.37
N MET A 210 -12.56 -0.58 1.15
CA MET A 210 -12.24 -1.98 1.00
C MET A 210 -11.94 -2.59 2.37
N TRP A 211 -12.27 -3.87 2.55
CA TRP A 211 -11.96 -4.67 3.74
C TRP A 211 -10.45 -4.81 3.97
N ILE A 212 -9.96 -4.73 5.21
CA ILE A 212 -8.52 -4.84 5.54
C ILE A 212 -7.67 -3.82 4.76
N HIS A 213 -8.22 -2.62 4.55
CA HIS A 213 -7.53 -1.53 3.84
C HIS A 213 -7.65 -0.22 4.62
N PRO A 214 -6.85 0.79 4.26
CA PRO A 214 -6.90 2.08 4.93
C PRO A 214 -8.32 2.66 5.04
N THR A 215 -8.68 3.07 6.25
CA THR A 215 -9.81 3.97 6.52
C THR A 215 -9.46 5.38 6.07
N ALA A 216 -10.39 6.33 6.12
CA ALA A 216 -10.06 7.73 5.84
C ALA A 216 -8.96 8.28 6.77
N ALA A 217 -8.88 7.81 8.03
CA ALA A 217 -7.81 8.17 8.94
C ALA A 217 -6.47 7.57 8.51
N GLY A 218 -6.46 6.27 8.16
CA GLY A 218 -5.27 5.61 7.63
C GLY A 218 -4.77 6.22 6.32
N THR A 219 -5.67 6.57 5.40
CA THR A 219 -5.33 7.25 4.14
C THR A 219 -4.70 8.61 4.39
N ARG A 220 -5.25 9.41 5.32
CA ARG A 220 -4.63 10.68 5.75
C ARG A 220 -3.25 10.47 6.33
N PHE A 221 -3.11 9.49 7.24
CA PHE A 221 -1.82 9.15 7.81
C PHE A 221 -0.78 8.79 6.73
N ILE A 222 -1.13 7.93 5.76
CA ILE A 222 -0.22 7.56 4.68
C ILE A 222 0.14 8.80 3.84
N ALA A 223 -0.83 9.62 3.48
CA ALA A 223 -0.60 10.85 2.73
C ALA A 223 0.38 11.79 3.46
N ASP A 224 0.20 11.98 4.77
CA ASP A 224 1.07 12.82 5.60
C ASP A 224 2.49 12.24 5.73
N GLN A 225 2.64 10.91 5.85
CA GLN A 225 3.96 10.28 5.94
C GLN A 225 4.70 10.31 4.60
N VAL A 226 4.02 10.00 3.50
CA VAL A 226 4.61 10.10 2.15
C VAL A 226 4.92 11.55 1.82
N GLY A 227 4.05 12.50 2.20
CA GLY A 227 4.24 13.94 2.05
C GLY A 227 5.52 14.48 2.70
N LYS A 228 6.00 13.87 3.79
CA LYS A 228 7.28 14.21 4.43
C LYS A 228 8.50 13.62 3.72
N ALA A 229 8.27 12.56 2.93
CA ALA A 229 9.30 11.84 2.21
C ALA A 229 9.41 12.29 0.74
N VAL A 230 8.50 13.12 0.24
CA VAL A 230 8.54 13.71 -1.12
C VAL A 230 8.96 15.16 -1.09
#